data_AF-A0A328ERM3-F1
#
_entry.id   AF-A0A328ERM3-F1
#
_cell.length_a   1.000
_cell.length_b   1.000
_cell.length_c   1.000
_cell.angle_alpha   90.00
_cell.angle_beta   90.00
_cell.angle_gamma   90.00
#
_symmetry.space_group_name_H-M   'P 1'
#
loop_
_entity.id
_entity.type
_entity.pdbx_description
1 polymer ?
#
loop_
_entity_poly.entity_id
_entity_poly.type
_entity_poly.pdbx_seq_one_letter_code
_entity_poly.pdbx_strand_id
1 'polypeptide(L)' 'MIPLVIGYVGGYAEGSQKKAIQYSLMFTLGLTITFTLLGIIAGTLGRLFGDVGIFWNYILPPVLILLGLYLFFLTS' A
#
# COMPACT_ATOMS: atom_id res chain seq x y z
N MET A 1 -1.52 5.77 14.20
CA MET A 1 -2.42 6.61 15.02
C MET A 1 -2.49 8.08 14.55
N ILE A 2 -2.17 8.38 13.29
CA ILE A 2 -2.29 9.73 12.69
C ILE A 2 -3.72 10.00 12.17
N PRO A 3 -4.41 9.06 11.48
CA PRO A 3 -5.76 9.30 10.95
C PRO A 3 -6.83 9.52 12.02
N LEU A 4 -6.71 8.84 13.16
CA LEU A 4 -7.62 8.99 14.32
C LEU A 4 -7.58 10.41 14.90
N VAL A 5 -6.37 10.99 15.04
CA VAL A 5 -6.19 12.36 15.52
C VAL A 5 -6.77 13.36 14.51
N ILE A 6 -6.54 13.16 13.22
CA ILE A 6 -7.10 14.02 12.16
C ILE A 6 -8.64 13.93 12.13
N GLY A 7 -9.21 12.74 12.29
CA GLY A 7 -10.65 12.52 12.37
C GLY A 7 -11.30 13.19 13.58
N TYR A 8 -10.63 13.14 14.75
CA TYR A 8 -11.09 13.81 15.96
C TYR A 8 -11.08 15.34 15.84
N VAL A 9 -10.00 15.90 15.28
CA VAL A 9 -9.82 17.36 15.07
C VAL A 9 -10.76 17.90 13.99
N GLY A 10 -11.11 17.09 12.99
CA GLY A 10 -12.05 17.47 11.92
C GLY A 10 -13.53 17.42 12.33
N GLY A 11 -13.90 16.54 13.26
CA GLY A 11 -15.30 16.29 13.63
C GLY A 11 -15.79 16.95 14.93
N TYR A 12 -14.91 17.18 15.91
CA TYR A 12 -15.31 17.61 17.27
C TYR A 12 -14.66 18.91 17.78
N ALA A 13 -13.62 19.43 17.12
CA ALA A 13 -12.93 20.63 17.58
C ALA A 13 -13.53 21.90 16.94
N GLU A 14 -14.26 22.69 17.72
CA GLU A 14 -14.99 23.95 17.41
C GLU A 14 -14.18 25.10 16.75
N GLY A 15 -13.02 24.85 16.13
CA GLY A 15 -12.27 25.91 15.45
C GLY A 15 -11.12 25.49 14.53
N SER A 16 -10.94 24.20 14.22
CA SER A 16 -9.71 23.77 13.52
C SER A 16 -9.90 22.83 12.33
N GLN A 17 -11.11 22.72 11.78
CA GLN A 17 -11.40 21.95 10.56
C GLN A 17 -10.41 22.23 9.41
N LYS A 18 -9.97 23.48 9.25
CA LYS A 18 -8.91 23.84 8.27
C LYS A 18 -7.56 23.16 8.55
N LYS A 19 -7.16 23.03 9.82
CA LYS A 19 -5.93 22.31 10.21
C LYS A 19 -6.08 20.81 10.02
N ALA A 20 -7.24 20.24 10.32
CA ALA A 20 -7.52 18.82 10.05
C ALA A 20 -7.38 18.50 8.55
N ILE A 21 -7.90 19.36 7.68
CA ILE A 21 -7.76 19.23 6.21
C ILE A 21 -6.29 19.37 5.78
N GLN A 22 -5.53 20.31 6.35
CA GLN A 22 -4.11 20.44 6.03
C GLN A 22 -3.31 19.20 6.44
N TYR A 23 -3.58 18.63 7.61
CA TYR A 23 -2.89 17.41 8.07
C TYR A 23 -3.29 16.17 7.26
N SER A 24 -4.56 16.00 6.90
CA SER A 24 -4.96 14.90 6.01
C SER A 24 -4.34 15.04 4.62
N LEU A 25 -4.25 16.26 4.07
CA LEU A 25 -3.58 16.49 2.78
C LEU A 25 -2.12 16.07 2.85
N MET A 26 -1.38 16.51 3.87
CA MET A 26 0.04 16.18 4.03
C MET A 26 0.25 14.68 4.21
N PHE A 27 -0.60 14.01 5.00
CA PHE A 27 -0.55 12.57 5.20
C PHE A 27 -0.83 11.79 3.92
N THR A 28 -1.91 12.13 3.21
CA THR A 28 -2.26 11.48 1.95
C THR A 28 -1.21 11.75 0.88
N LEU A 29 -0.67 12.98 0.78
CA LEU A 29 0.41 13.30 -0.14
C LEU A 29 1.66 12.47 0.15
N GLY A 30 2.05 12.33 1.42
CA GLY A 30 3.17 11.48 1.82
C GLY A 30 2.95 10.01 1.45
N LEU A 31 1.74 9.48 1.68
CA LEU A 31 1.38 8.12 1.27
C LEU A 31 1.39 7.96 -0.26
N THR A 32 0.81 8.91 -0.99
CA THR A 32 0.79 8.90 -2.46
C THR A 32 2.21 8.87 -2.98
N ILE A 33 3.09 9.76 -2.53
CA ILE A 33 4.49 9.81 -2.97
C ILE A 33 5.19 8.47 -2.68
N THR A 34 5.01 7.93 -1.47
CA THR A 34 5.63 6.66 -1.07
C THR A 34 5.15 5.51 -1.94
N PHE A 35 3.85 5.35 -2.14
CA PHE A 35 3.29 4.29 -2.98
C PHE A 35 3.58 4.48 -4.45
N THR A 36 3.65 5.71 -4.95
CA THR A 36 4.08 6.00 -6.32
C THR A 36 5.53 5.60 -6.52
N LEU A 37 6.43 5.95 -5.60
CA LEU A 37 7.83 5.52 -5.66
C LEU A 37 7.96 3.99 -5.60
N LEU A 38 7.28 3.35 -4.64
CA LEU A 38 7.25 1.89 -4.55
C LEU A 38 6.68 1.25 -5.82
N GLY A 39 5.64 1.84 -6.42
CA GLY A 39 5.03 1.38 -7.66
C GLY A 39 5.95 1.54 -8.88
N ILE A 40 6.68 2.65 -8.98
CA ILE A 40 7.70 2.85 -10.02
C ILE A 40 8.79 1.80 -9.88
N ILE A 41 9.33 1.61 -8.67
CA ILE A 41 10.37 0.62 -8.37
C ILE A 41 9.85 -0.80 -8.64
N ALA A 42 8.65 -1.14 -8.18
CA ALA A 42 8.04 -2.44 -8.40
C ALA A 42 7.75 -2.69 -9.89
N GLY A 43 7.36 -1.66 -10.64
CA GLY A 43 7.12 -1.73 -12.07
C GLY A 43 8.42 -1.93 -12.87
N THR A 44 9.50 -1.23 -12.51
CA THR A 44 10.81 -1.42 -13.15
C THR A 44 11.43 -2.75 -12.79
N LEU A 45 11.36 -3.17 -11.52
CA LEU A 45 11.77 -4.50 -11.09
C LEU A 45 10.93 -5.58 -11.77
N GLY A 46 9.61 -5.42 -11.83
CA GLY A 46 8.72 -6.36 -12.50
C GLY A 46 9.04 -6.54 -13.99
N ARG A 47 9.45 -5.46 -14.67
CA ARG A 47 9.96 -5.54 -16.05
C ARG A 47 11.30 -6.27 -16.13
N LEU A 48 12.23 -6.01 -15.22
CA LEU A 48 13.49 -6.75 -15.12
C LEU A 48 13.26 -8.25 -14.87
N PHE A 49 12.43 -8.62 -13.88
CA PHE A 49 12.05 -10.00 -13.60
C PHE A 49 11.27 -10.64 -14.75
N GLY A 50 10.50 -9.84 -15.51
CA GLY A 50 9.79 -10.25 -16.71
C GLY A 50 10.70 -10.46 -17.93
N ASP A 51 11.78 -9.71 -18.07
CA ASP A 51 12.77 -9.85 -19.15
C ASP A 51 13.64 -11.11 -18.97
N VAL A 52 13.90 -11.53 -17.72
CA VAL A 52 14.43 -12.88 -17.42
C VAL A 52 13.33 -13.97 -17.45
N GLY A 53 12.10 -13.62 -17.86
CA GLY A 53 10.87 -14.10 -17.24
C GLY A 53 10.00 -15.09 -18.01
N ILE A 54 10.47 -15.82 -19.03
CA ILE A 54 9.68 -16.96 -19.51
C ILE A 54 9.55 -18.00 -18.39
N PHE A 55 10.65 -18.30 -17.68
CA PHE A 55 10.65 -19.29 -16.60
C PHE A 55 9.86 -18.82 -15.36
N TRP A 56 10.03 -17.56 -14.96
CA TRP A 56 9.43 -17.03 -13.73
C TRP A 56 7.90 -16.88 -13.82
N ASN A 57 7.37 -16.56 -15.01
CA ASN A 57 5.93 -16.45 -15.24
C ASN A 57 5.18 -17.78 -15.06
N TYR A 58 5.81 -18.93 -15.28
CA TYR A 58 5.19 -20.24 -15.06
C TYR A 58 5.30 -20.73 -13.61
N ILE A 59 6.36 -20.34 -12.89
CA ILE A 59 6.61 -20.81 -11.52
C ILE A 59 5.89 -19.98 -10.47
N LEU A 60 5.77 -18.67 -10.66
CA LEU A 60 5.11 -17.79 -9.69
C LEU A 60 3.65 -18.16 -9.41
N PRO A 61 2.78 -18.37 -10.41
CA PRO A 61 1.37 -18.67 -10.18
C PRO A 61 1.11 -19.87 -9.26
N PRO A 62 1.70 -21.07 -9.48
CA PRO A 62 1.47 -22.20 -8.58
C PRO A 62 2.04 -21.97 -7.18
N VAL A 63 3.16 -21.26 -7.04
CA VAL A 63 3.74 -20.92 -5.73
C VAL A 63 2.82 -19.97 -4.95
N LEU A 64 2.25 -18.96 -5.61
CA LEU A 64 1.30 -18.03 -4.99
C LEU A 64 0.01 -18.73 -4.55
N ILE A 65 -0.50 -19.69 -5.35
CA ILE A 65 -1.65 -20.51 -4.98
C ILE A 65 -1.36 -21.36 -3.74
N LEU A 66 -0.21 -22.04 -3.71
CA LEU A 66 0.22 -22.85 -2.57
C LEU A 66 0.38 -22.00 -1.30
N LEU A 67 0.98 -20.81 -1.43
CA LEU A 67 1.15 -19.89 -0.31
C LEU A 67 -0.20 -19.42 0.25
N GLY A 68 -1.16 -19.09 -0.62
CA GLY A 68 -2.52 -18.72 -0.22
C GLY A 68 -3.23 -19.85 0.51
N LEU A 69 -3.12 -21.08 0.00
CA LEU A 69 -3.70 -22.26 0.65
C LEU A 69 -3.05 -22.54 2.01
N TYR A 70 -1.73 -22.38 2.13
CA TYR A 70 -1.01 -22.52 3.39
C TYR A 70 -1.46 -21.49 4.43
N LEU A 71 -1.58 -20.20 4.04
CA LEU A 71 -2.06 -19.14 4.93
C LEU A 71 -3.51 -19.38 5.39
N PHE A 72 -4.37 -19.86 4.49
CA PHE A 72 -5.75 -20.23 4.81
C PHE A 72 -5.82 -21.35 5.85
N PHE A 73 -5.00 -22.39 5.69
CA PHE A 73 -4.95 -23.51 6.62
C PHE A 73 -4.29 -23.15 7.96
N LEU A 74 -3.30 -22.24 7.95
CA LEU A 74 -2.61 -21.77 9.16
C LEU A 74 -3.49 -20.87 10.04
N THR A 75 -4.49 -20.19 9.46
CA THR A 75 -5.38 -19.26 10.16
C THR A 75 -6.70 -19.92 10.62
N SER A 76 -6.96 -21.16 10.20
CA SER A 76 -8.14 -21.95 10.59
C SER A 76 -7.83 -22.85 11.78
#